data_AF-A0A7Y3EKN7-F1
#
_entry.id   AF-A0A7Y3EKN7-F1
#
_cell.length_a   1.000
_cell.length_b   1.000
_cell.length_c   1.000
_cell.angle_alpha   90.00
_cell.angle_beta   90.00
_cell.angle_gamma   90.00
#
_symmetry.space_group_name_H-M   'P 1'
#
loop_
_entity.id
_entity.type
_entity.pdbx_description
1 polymer ?
#
loop_
_entity_poly.entity_id
_entity_poly.type
_entity_poly.pdbx_seq_one_letter_code
_entity_poly.pdbx_strand_id
1 'polypeptide(L)'
;MKNLIYTIFFLSCFAFSQNEINHVVYFETDKYDVLETEHNRLLLFILQLQEVDIKKISIYGFCDDRGTDQYNIELSQNRANAIKTILSKSKIDESIISNVDGKGEI
;
A
#
# COMPACT_ATOMS: atom_id res chain seq x y z
N MET A 1 -10.16 29.06 38.10
CA MET A 1 -10.37 27.61 37.85
C MET A 1 -10.83 27.30 36.43
N LYS A 2 -11.83 27.99 35.87
CA LYS A 2 -12.28 27.77 34.47
C LYS A 2 -11.15 27.92 33.42
N ASN A 3 -10.29 28.93 33.57
CA ASN A 3 -9.18 29.16 32.64
C ASN A 3 -8.11 28.05 32.68
N LEU A 4 -7.94 27.39 33.83
CA LEU A 4 -7.00 26.27 33.99
C LEU A 4 -7.50 25.00 33.28
N ILE A 5 -8.82 24.80 33.23
CA ILE A 5 -9.46 23.67 32.53
C ILE A 5 -9.23 23.80 31.01
N TYR A 6 -9.36 25.01 30.45
CA TYR A 6 -9.09 25.24 29.03
C TYR A 6 -7.61 25.01 28.68
N THR A 7 -6.67 25.37 29.57
CA THR A 7 -5.24 25.12 29.36
C THR A 7 -4.89 23.63 29.38
N ILE A 8 -5.51 22.86 30.29
CA ILE A 8 -5.32 21.40 30.36
C ILE A 8 -5.92 20.69 29.14
N PHE A 9 -7.06 21.16 28.62
CA PHE A 9 -7.69 20.61 27.41
C PHE A 9 -6.86 20.88 26.14
N PHE A 10 -6.13 22.00 26.10
CA PHE A 10 -5.23 22.31 24.98
C PHE A 10 -3.91 21.51 25.02
N LEU A 11 -3.46 21.12 26.22
CA LEU A 11 -2.24 20.31 26.40
C LEU A 11 -2.43 18.81 26.09
N SER A 12 -3.67 18.31 25.99
CA SER A 12 -3.95 16.88 25.77
C SER A 12 -3.90 16.42 24.32
N CYS A 13 -3.61 17.31 23.36
CA CYS A 13 -3.47 16.95 21.95
C CYS A 13 -2.09 16.33 21.68
N PHE A 14 -1.86 15.12 22.19
CA PHE A 14 -0.72 14.31 21.75
C PHE A 14 -1.01 13.79 20.34
N ALA A 15 -0.33 14.37 19.34
CA ALA A 15 -0.34 13.87 17.98
C ALA A 15 0.64 12.69 17.88
N PHE A 16 0.14 11.50 17.57
CA PHE A 16 0.96 10.34 17.24
C PHE A 16 1.17 10.28 15.72
N SER A 17 2.42 10.17 15.28
CA SER A 17 2.76 9.90 13.88
C SER A 17 2.90 8.39 13.66
N GLN A 18 2.43 7.89 12.52
CA GLN A 18 2.65 6.51 12.10
C GLN A 18 3.84 6.47 11.14
N ASN A 19 4.73 5.49 11.30
CA ASN A 19 5.80 5.24 10.35
C ASN A 19 5.23 4.52 9.13
N GLU A 20 5.50 5.04 7.95
CA GLU A 20 5.12 4.44 6.68
C GLU A 20 6.30 3.67 6.09
N ILE A 21 6.06 2.43 5.68
CA ILE A 21 7.07 1.58 5.05
C ILE A 21 6.56 1.22 3.65
N ASN A 22 7.33 1.59 2.63
CA ASN A 22 6.92 1.47 1.24
C ASN A 22 7.82 0.54 0.44
N HIS A 23 7.21 -0.16 -0.51
CA HIS A 23 7.89 -0.98 -1.51
C HIS A 23 7.20 -0.79 -2.87
N VAL A 24 7.99 -0.67 -3.92
CA VAL A 24 7.51 -0.47 -5.29
C VAL A 24 7.80 -1.73 -6.10
N VAL A 25 6.79 -2.20 -6.82
CA VAL A 25 6.88 -3.33 -7.76
C VAL A 25 6.70 -2.79 -9.17
N TYR A 26 7.67 -3.07 -10.05
CA TYR A 26 7.59 -2.67 -11.45
C TYR A 26 6.97 -3.77 -12.31
N PHE A 27 6.29 -3.34 -13.39
CA PHE A 27 5.68 -4.22 -14.37
C PHE A 27 6.22 -3.88 -15.75
N GLU A 28 6.28 -4.90 -16.60
CA GLU A 28 6.54 -4.69 -18.02
C GLU A 28 5.41 -3.90 -18.68
N THR A 29 5.73 -3.31 -19.83
CA THR A 29 4.76 -2.55 -20.62
C THR A 29 3.56 -3.45 -20.94
N ASP A 30 2.35 -2.94 -20.69
CA ASP A 30 1.10 -3.64 -20.97
C ASP A 30 0.90 -4.98 -20.24
N LYS A 31 1.58 -5.16 -19.09
CA LYS A 31 1.49 -6.38 -18.27
C LYS A 31 1.04 -6.10 -16.84
N TYR A 32 0.42 -7.10 -16.25
CA TYR A 32 0.12 -7.20 -14.81
C TYR A 32 0.67 -8.49 -14.18
N ASP A 33 1.36 -9.32 -14.97
CA ASP A 33 2.13 -10.44 -14.43
C ASP A 33 3.39 -9.89 -13.74
N VAL A 34 3.62 -10.30 -12.50
CA VAL A 34 4.80 -9.89 -11.73
C VAL A 34 5.98 -10.74 -12.16
N LEU A 35 7.02 -10.11 -12.70
CA LEU A 35 8.26 -10.79 -13.05
C LEU A 35 8.86 -11.49 -11.82
N GLU A 36 9.53 -12.63 -12.04
CA GLU A 36 10.13 -13.40 -10.96
C GLU A 36 11.12 -12.58 -10.11
N THR A 37 11.88 -11.67 -10.73
CA THR A 37 12.78 -10.76 -10.04
C THR A 37 12.06 -9.84 -9.06
N GLU A 38 10.92 -9.28 -9.48
CA GLU A 38 10.10 -8.39 -8.66
C GLU A 38 9.32 -9.16 -7.60
N HIS A 39 8.85 -10.36 -7.93
CA HIS A 39 8.23 -11.27 -6.97
C HIS A 39 9.21 -11.60 -5.83
N ASN A 40 10.46 -11.95 -6.14
CA ASN A 40 11.47 -12.26 -5.13
C ASN A 40 11.84 -11.03 -4.28
N ARG A 41 11.91 -9.85 -4.88
CA ARG A 41 12.11 -8.58 -4.13
C ARG A 41 10.97 -8.30 -3.17
N LEU A 42 9.73 -8.50 -3.61
CA LEU A 42 8.55 -8.34 -2.76
C LEU A 42 8.55 -9.35 -1.60
N LEU A 43 8.91 -10.61 -1.85
CA LEU A 43 9.04 -11.61 -0.77
C LEU A 43 10.12 -11.23 0.24
N LEU A 44 11.28 -10.76 -0.21
CA LEU A 44 12.35 -10.28 0.68
C LEU A 44 11.87 -9.10 1.54
N PHE A 45 11.12 -8.18 0.93
CA PHE A 45 10.51 -7.07 1.66
C PHE A 45 9.52 -7.56 2.73
N ILE A 46 8.62 -8.49 2.39
CA ILE A 46 7.65 -9.07 3.34
C ILE A 46 8.37 -9.75 4.52
N LEU A 47 9.47 -10.47 4.25
CA LEU A 47 10.28 -11.10 5.30
C LEU A 47 10.85 -10.08 6.30
N GLN A 48 11.25 -8.90 5.83
CA GLN A 48 11.75 -7.82 6.68
C GLN A 48 10.65 -7.22 7.58
N LEU A 49 9.37 -7.42 7.26
CA LEU A 49 8.25 -6.91 8.03
C LEU A 49 7.77 -7.86 9.14
N GLN A 50 8.32 -9.08 9.25
CA GLN A 50 7.83 -10.09 10.20
C GLN A 50 7.89 -9.65 11.67
N GLU A 51 8.85 -8.79 12.03
CA GLU A 51 8.99 -8.25 13.39
C GLU A 51 8.27 -6.90 13.58
N VAL A 52 7.60 -6.40 12.54
CA VAL A 52 6.89 -5.13 12.55
C VAL A 52 5.40 -5.37 12.76
N ASP A 53 4.80 -4.67 13.74
CA ASP A 53 3.36 -4.68 13.98
C ASP A 53 2.63 -3.82 12.94
N ILE A 54 2.36 -4.41 11.76
CA ILE A 54 1.67 -3.75 10.66
C ILE A 54 0.17 -3.66 10.95
N LYS A 55 -0.33 -2.43 11.07
CA LYS A 55 -1.76 -2.17 11.31
C LYS A 55 -2.61 -2.15 10.06
N LYS A 56 -2.01 -1.75 8.93
CA LYS A 56 -2.72 -1.48 7.70
C LYS A 56 -1.79 -1.61 6.51
N ILE A 57 -2.28 -2.20 5.43
CA ILE A 57 -1.59 -2.30 4.14
C ILE A 57 -2.48 -1.66 3.08
N SER A 58 -1.90 -0.71 2.35
CA SER A 58 -2.53 -0.08 1.20
C SER A 58 -1.82 -0.54 -0.06
N ILE A 59 -2.58 -0.96 -1.08
CA ILE A 59 -2.03 -1.37 -2.37
C ILE A 59 -2.55 -0.41 -3.44
N TYR A 60 -1.61 0.21 -4.16
CA TYR A 60 -1.91 1.14 -5.23
C TYR A 60 -1.23 0.68 -6.52
N GLY A 61 -2.01 0.55 -7.59
CA GLY A 61 -1.52 0.29 -8.93
C GLY A 61 -1.52 1.55 -9.77
N PHE A 62 -0.53 1.69 -10.65
CA PHE A 62 -0.39 2.82 -11.57
C PHE A 62 0.06 2.35 -12.96
N CYS A 63 -0.11 3.23 -13.94
CA CYS A 63 0.34 3.13 -15.33
C CYS A 63 1.12 4.39 -15.74
N ASP A 64 1.79 4.33 -16.89
CA ASP A 64 2.33 5.53 -17.55
C ASP A 64 1.21 6.27 -18.32
N ASP A 65 1.54 7.35 -18.99
CA ASP A 65 0.64 8.25 -19.74
C ASP A 65 0.21 7.70 -21.11
N ARG A 66 0.45 6.42 -21.36
CA ARG A 66 0.16 5.77 -22.64
C ARG A 66 -1.10 4.92 -22.51
N GLY A 67 -2.02 5.09 -23.46
CA GLY A 67 -3.30 4.38 -23.48
C GLY A 67 -4.47 5.31 -23.17
N THR A 68 -5.66 4.75 -22.97
CA THR A 68 -6.83 5.53 -22.53
C THR A 68 -6.94 5.48 -21.00
N ASP A 69 -7.52 6.51 -20.40
CA ASP A 69 -7.77 6.54 -18.94
C ASP A 69 -8.49 5.28 -18.47
N GLN A 70 -9.54 4.87 -19.19
CA GLN A 70 -10.31 3.67 -18.86
C GLN A 70 -9.44 2.41 -18.89
N TYR A 71 -8.58 2.28 -19.91
CA TYR A 71 -7.65 1.17 -20.01
C TYR A 71 -6.64 1.17 -18.86
N ASN A 72 -6.07 2.34 -18.55
CA ASN A 72 -5.09 2.50 -17.48
C ASN A 72 -5.70 2.22 -16.10
N ILE A 73 -6.96 2.59 -15.87
CA ILE A 73 -7.70 2.24 -14.65
C ILE A 73 -7.83 0.72 -14.52
N GLU A 74 -8.22 0.02 -15.58
CA GLU A 74 -8.35 -1.45 -15.56
C GLU A 74 -7.00 -2.15 -15.37
N LEU A 75 -5.96 -1.75 -16.12
CA LEU A 75 -4.62 -2.32 -16.04
C LEU A 75 -4.00 -2.10 -14.65
N SER A 76 -4.10 -0.88 -14.11
CA SER A 76 -3.59 -0.57 -12.78
C SER A 76 -4.34 -1.32 -11.67
N GLN A 77 -5.66 -1.55 -11.80
CA GLN A 77 -6.41 -2.37 -10.86
C GLN A 77 -5.97 -3.83 -10.90
N ASN A 78 -5.71 -4.37 -12.09
CA ASN A 78 -5.20 -5.74 -12.24
C ASN A 78 -3.81 -5.89 -11.61
N ARG A 79 -2.93 -4.89 -11.75
CA ARG A 79 -1.62 -4.84 -11.07
C ARG A 79 -1.77 -4.85 -9.55
N ALA A 80 -2.65 -4.01 -8.99
CA ALA A 80 -2.91 -4.00 -7.54
C ALA A 80 -3.44 -5.35 -7.04
N ASN A 81 -4.34 -5.99 -7.80
CA ASN A 81 -4.88 -7.31 -7.48
C ASN A 81 -3.81 -8.43 -7.52
N ALA A 82 -2.85 -8.34 -8.45
CA ALA A 82 -1.73 -9.27 -8.52
C ALA A 82 -0.88 -9.21 -7.23
N ILE A 83 -0.58 -8.00 -6.74
CA ILE A 83 0.13 -7.81 -5.47
C ILE A 83 -0.68 -8.33 -4.29
N LYS A 84 -1.99 -8.03 -4.22
CA LYS A 84 -2.87 -8.57 -3.18
C LYS A 84 -2.79 -10.11 -3.12
N THR A 85 -2.80 -10.75 -4.28
CA THR A 85 -2.74 -12.21 -4.40
C THR A 85 -1.42 -12.77 -3.85
N ILE A 86 -0.29 -12.11 -4.12
CA ILE A 86 1.03 -12.52 -3.59
C ILE A 86 1.10 -12.36 -2.07
N LEU A 87 0.59 -11.25 -1.53
CA LEU A 87 0.55 -11.02 -0.07
C LEU A 87 -0.30 -12.06 0.65
N SER A 88 -1.47 -12.39 0.09
CA SER A 88 -2.39 -13.40 0.65
C SER A 88 -1.74 -14.79 0.68
N LYS A 89 -0.96 -15.14 -0.35
CA LYS A 89 -0.16 -16.39 -0.38
C LYS A 89 1.02 -16.37 0.59
N SER A 90 1.50 -15.20 0.99
CA SER A 90 2.64 -15.01 1.91
C SER A 90 2.23 -15.04 3.38
N LYS A 91 1.01 -15.52 3.70
CA LYS A 91 0.44 -15.59 5.06
C LYS A 91 0.24 -14.22 5.73
N ILE A 92 0.14 -13.14 4.96
CA ILE A 92 -0.35 -11.87 5.48
C ILE A 92 -1.86 -11.99 5.69
N ASP A 93 -2.34 -11.53 6.84
CA ASP A 93 -3.77 -11.44 7.11
C ASP A 93 -4.44 -10.45 6.15
N GLU A 94 -5.40 -10.91 5.35
CA GLU A 94 -6.12 -10.04 4.43
C GLU A 94 -6.93 -8.96 5.17
N SER A 95 -7.26 -9.16 6.45
CA SER A 95 -8.06 -8.20 7.25
C SER A 95 -7.36 -6.85 7.45
N ILE A 96 -6.03 -6.82 7.38
CA ILE A 96 -5.24 -5.59 7.49
C ILE A 96 -5.01 -4.91 6.13
N ILE A 97 -5.38 -5.55 5.02
CA ILE A 97 -5.34 -4.93 3.69
C ILE A 97 -6.55 -4.02 3.55
N SER A 98 -6.33 -2.72 3.61
CA SER A 98 -7.42 -1.74 3.65
C SER A 98 -7.95 -1.30 2.31
N ASN A 99 -7.11 -1.33 1.28
CA ASN A 99 -7.48 -0.90 -0.06
C ASN A 99 -6.57 -1.56 -1.08
N VAL A 100 -7.15 -1.78 -2.26
CA VAL A 100 -6.48 -2.36 -3.41
C VAL A 100 -7.03 -1.62 -4.62
N ASP A 101 -6.36 -0.53 -4.99
CA ASP A 101 -6.91 0.45 -5.91
C ASP A 101 -6.00 0.61 -7.13
N GLY A 102 -6.56 0.44 -8.32
CA GLY A 102 -6.01 1.00 -9.55
C GLY A 102 -6.22 2.51 -9.57
N LYS A 103 -5.14 3.28 -9.77
CA LYS A 103 -5.18 4.74 -9.85
C LYS A 103 -5.03 5.28 -11.27
N GLY A 104 -4.83 4.40 -12.25
CA GLY A 104 -4.61 4.79 -13.64
C GLY A 104 -3.21 5.36 -13.84
N GLU A 105 -3.11 6.33 -14.72
CA GLU A 105 -1.88 7.07 -15.03
C GLU A 105 -1.33 7.84 -13.82
N ILE A 106 0.00 7.96 -13.76
CA ILE A 106 0.75 8.88 -12.87
C ILE A 106 1.42 9.98 -13.68
#